data_AF-A0A6N9J758-F1
#
_entry.id   AF-A0A6N9J758-F1
#
_cell.length_a   1.000
_cell.length_b   1.000
_cell.length_c   1.000
_cell.angle_alpha   90.00
_cell.angle_beta   90.00
_cell.angle_gamma   90.00
#
_symmetry.space_group_name_H-M   'P 1'
#
loop_
_entity.id
_entity.type
_entity.pdbx_description
1 polymer ?
#
loop_
_entity_poly.entity_id
_entity_poly.type
_entity_poly.pdbx_seq_one_letter_code
_entity_poly.pdbx_strand_id
1 'polypeptide(L)'
;MHKFNFHKKLLFSALFVFILIPGNTAFAADICKEGFKELQNSQGVIQDKGGVWGYLEKSKNLRSESILGLQIDGKLQRLISIFENLCSEGKIPTASLHSQILNLLGDTRVIFNRGGDRRKKEQLMETLNTLHKNINELLAKLPN
;
A
#
# COMPACT_ATOMS: atom_id res chain seq x y z
N MET A 1 -16.15 62.55 -11.37
CA MET A 1 -16.56 61.24 -11.93
C MET A 1 -15.38 60.27 -11.88
N HIS A 2 -14.99 59.72 -10.72
CA HIS A 2 -13.84 58.79 -10.64
C HIS A 2 -13.77 57.91 -9.37
N LYS A 3 -14.90 57.47 -8.79
CA LYS A 3 -14.87 56.60 -7.59
C LYS A 3 -15.32 55.15 -7.82
N PHE A 4 -15.79 54.78 -9.01
CA PHE A 4 -16.40 53.46 -9.24
C PHE A 4 -15.48 52.36 -9.83
N ASN A 5 -14.22 52.68 -10.15
CA ASN A 5 -13.34 51.75 -10.89
C ASN A 5 -12.24 51.06 -10.06
N PHE A 6 -12.02 51.46 -8.80
CA PHE A 6 -10.94 50.90 -7.98
C PHE A 6 -11.33 49.56 -7.33
N HIS A 7 -12.56 49.47 -6.82
CA HIS A 7 -13.05 48.24 -6.17
C HIS A 7 -13.22 47.06 -7.13
N LYS A 8 -13.62 47.29 -8.38
CA LYS A 8 -13.69 46.23 -9.40
C LYS A 8 -12.32 45.65 -9.77
N LYS A 9 -11.28 46.49 -9.83
CA LYS A 9 -9.90 46.05 -10.06
C LYS A 9 -9.31 45.27 -8.87
N LEU A 10 -9.63 45.69 -7.65
CA LEU A 10 -9.19 45.00 -6.42
C LEU A 10 -9.86 43.62 -6.27
N LEU A 11 -11.16 43.52 -6.58
CA LEU A 11 -11.90 42.24 -6.59
C LEU A 11 -11.38 41.28 -7.67
N PHE A 12 -11.06 41.78 -8.87
CA PHE A 12 -10.46 40.96 -9.93
C PHE A 12 -9.06 40.46 -9.56
N SER A 13 -8.26 41.28 -8.88
CA SER A 13 -6.93 40.89 -8.41
C SER A 13 -7.00 39.86 -7.27
N ALA A 14 -7.99 39.93 -6.38
CA ALA A 14 -8.17 38.96 -5.30
C ALA A 14 -8.65 37.60 -5.79
N LEU A 15 -9.47 37.55 -6.86
CA LEU A 15 -9.91 36.30 -7.48
C LEU A 15 -8.75 35.54 -8.14
N PHE A 16 -7.78 36.25 -8.71
CA PHE A 16 -6.64 35.63 -9.41
C PHE A 16 -5.62 34.98 -8.45
N VAL A 17 -5.51 35.49 -7.22
CA VAL A 17 -4.61 34.95 -6.19
C VAL A 17 -5.14 33.62 -5.62
N PHE A 18 -6.45 33.42 -5.56
CA PHE A 18 -7.05 32.17 -5.10
C PHE A 18 -6.84 30.98 -6.07
N ILE A 19 -6.65 31.26 -7.36
CA ILE A 19 -6.44 30.24 -8.41
C ILE A 19 -4.99 29.71 -8.40
N LEU A 20 -4.06 30.42 -7.77
CA LEU A 20 -2.63 30.08 -7.75
C LEU A 20 -2.19 29.28 -6.52
N ILE A 21 -3.12 28.83 -5.67
CA ILE A 21 -2.77 27.90 -4.59
C ILE A 21 -2.57 26.52 -5.23
N PRO A 22 -1.35 25.93 -5.20
CA PRO A 22 -1.12 24.60 -5.71
C PRO A 22 -1.86 23.59 -4.82
N GLY A 23 -3.07 23.20 -5.21
CA GLY A 23 -3.98 22.34 -4.41
C GLY A 23 -3.55 20.88 -4.24
N ASN A 24 -2.34 20.48 -4.65
CA ASN A 24 -1.99 19.05 -4.78
C ASN A 24 -0.81 18.59 -3.92
N THR A 25 -0.05 19.47 -3.28
CA THR A 25 1.17 19.07 -2.56
C THR A 25 0.89 18.51 -1.16
N ALA A 26 -0.18 18.96 -0.49
CA ALA A 26 -0.51 18.51 0.86
C ALA A 26 -0.91 17.03 0.89
N PHE A 27 -1.76 16.58 -0.03
CA PHE A 27 -2.17 15.17 -0.13
C PHE A 27 -1.02 14.24 -0.55
N ALA A 28 -0.08 14.76 -1.34
CA ALA A 28 1.08 14.05 -1.81
C ALA A 28 2.16 13.84 -0.74
N ALA A 29 2.45 14.88 0.04
CA ALA A 29 3.36 14.77 1.19
C ALA A 29 2.79 13.87 2.28
N ASP A 30 1.46 13.91 2.46
CA ASP A 30 0.75 13.07 3.43
C ASP A 30 0.82 11.58 3.06
N ILE A 31 0.57 11.21 1.80
CA ILE A 31 0.59 9.80 1.40
C ILE A 31 1.99 9.18 1.45
N CYS A 32 3.03 9.93 1.11
CA CYS A 32 4.41 9.43 1.18
C CYS A 32 4.95 9.30 2.60
N LYS A 33 4.38 10.04 3.56
CA LYS A 33 4.77 9.96 4.97
C LYS A 33 3.87 9.00 5.74
N GLU A 34 2.59 9.35 5.88
CA GLU A 34 1.66 8.59 6.70
C GLU A 34 1.19 7.31 6.00
N GLY A 35 0.96 7.36 4.68
CA GLY A 35 0.62 6.16 3.90
C GLY A 35 1.77 5.14 3.90
N PHE A 36 3.00 5.57 3.66
CA PHE A 36 4.15 4.66 3.75
C PHE A 36 4.32 4.06 5.15
N LYS A 37 4.18 4.88 6.20
CA LYS A 37 4.23 4.42 7.59
C LYS A 37 3.13 3.41 7.89
N GLU A 38 1.92 3.59 7.36
CA GLU A 38 0.83 2.63 7.50
C GLU A 38 1.18 1.28 6.85
N LEU A 39 1.74 1.29 5.64
CA LEU A 39 2.21 0.07 4.97
C LEU A 39 3.29 -0.65 5.79
N GLN A 40 4.28 0.09 6.30
CA GLN A 40 5.33 -0.46 7.16
C GLN A 40 4.77 -1.08 8.45
N ASN A 41 3.84 -0.39 9.12
CA ASN A 41 3.20 -0.90 10.33
C ASN A 41 2.40 -2.18 10.04
N SER A 42 1.65 -2.22 8.94
CA SER A 42 0.89 -3.41 8.56
C SER A 42 1.81 -4.58 8.19
N GLN A 43 2.96 -4.32 7.56
CA GLN A 43 3.99 -5.33 7.30
C GLN A 43 4.66 -5.81 8.59
N GLY A 44 4.92 -4.91 9.54
CA GLY A 44 5.47 -5.25 10.86
C GLY A 44 4.59 -6.27 11.59
N VAL A 45 3.27 -6.09 11.58
CA VAL A 45 2.32 -7.06 12.16
C VAL A 45 2.45 -8.46 11.55
N ILE A 46 2.73 -8.56 10.23
CA ILE A 46 2.96 -9.84 9.54
C ILE A 46 4.30 -10.44 9.97
N GLN A 47 5.35 -9.62 10.01
CA GLN A 47 6.70 -10.03 10.39
C GLN A 47 6.80 -10.47 11.86
N ASP A 48 6.06 -9.83 12.77
CA ASP A 48 5.96 -10.22 14.18
C ASP A 48 5.39 -11.65 14.36
N LYS A 49 4.66 -12.16 13.37
CA LYS A 49 4.17 -13.56 13.33
C LYS A 49 5.15 -14.52 12.65
N GLY A 50 6.23 -14.00 12.08
CA GLY A 50 7.23 -14.73 11.30
C GLY A 50 6.94 -14.77 9.79
N GLY A 51 6.01 -13.96 9.30
CA GLY A 51 5.60 -13.97 7.90
C GLY A 51 4.79 -15.22 7.52
N VAL A 52 4.38 -15.28 6.25
CA VAL A 52 3.70 -16.46 5.70
C VAL A 52 4.66 -17.65 5.67
N TRP A 53 5.92 -17.41 5.34
CA TRP A 53 6.96 -18.43 5.40
C TRP A 53 7.05 -19.06 6.79
N GLY A 54 7.23 -18.26 7.85
CA GLY A 54 7.36 -18.77 9.20
C GLY A 54 6.11 -19.47 9.72
N TYR A 55 4.92 -19.06 9.25
CA TYR A 55 3.68 -19.77 9.54
C TYR A 55 3.65 -21.17 8.92
N LEU A 56 4.03 -21.32 7.66
CA LEU A 56 4.08 -22.61 6.98
C LEU A 56 5.18 -23.52 7.55
N GLU A 57 6.34 -22.94 7.86
CA GLU A 57 7.51 -23.67 8.35
C GLU A 57 7.30 -24.34 9.71
N LYS A 58 6.44 -23.74 10.55
CA LYS A 58 6.10 -24.24 11.89
C LYS A 58 5.19 -25.47 11.85
N SER A 59 4.45 -25.71 10.77
CA SER A 59 3.53 -26.84 10.65
C SER A 59 4.11 -27.95 9.78
N LYS A 60 4.19 -29.17 10.33
CA LYS A 60 4.72 -30.34 9.62
C LYS A 60 3.99 -30.62 8.30
N ASN A 61 2.68 -30.39 8.26
CA ASN A 61 1.83 -30.68 7.10
C ASN A 61 1.88 -29.57 6.02
N LEU A 62 2.43 -28.40 6.35
CA LEU A 62 2.48 -27.22 5.50
C LEU A 62 3.91 -26.82 5.12
N ARG A 63 4.93 -27.36 5.78
CA ARG A 63 6.35 -27.03 5.54
C ARG A 63 6.79 -27.22 4.08
N SER A 64 6.22 -28.18 3.35
CA SER A 64 6.48 -28.35 1.92
C SER A 64 6.13 -27.10 1.09
N GLU A 65 5.22 -26.27 1.59
CA GLU A 65 4.70 -25.08 0.93
C GLU A 65 5.45 -23.81 1.37
N SER A 66 6.43 -23.89 2.28
CA SER A 66 7.13 -22.74 2.85
C SER A 66 7.75 -21.83 1.78
N ILE A 67 8.20 -22.39 0.65
CA ILE A 67 8.74 -21.60 -0.47
C ILE A 67 7.69 -20.64 -1.05
N LEU A 68 6.43 -21.05 -1.15
CA LEU A 68 5.35 -20.15 -1.57
C LEU A 68 5.18 -19.02 -0.56
N GLY A 69 5.22 -19.33 0.74
CA GLY A 69 5.18 -18.32 1.79
C GLY A 69 6.31 -17.30 1.67
N LEU A 70 7.54 -17.77 1.44
CA LEU A 70 8.70 -16.90 1.26
C LEU A 70 8.56 -16.00 0.02
N GLN A 71 8.02 -16.52 -1.07
CA GLN A 71 7.73 -15.73 -2.26
C GLN A 71 6.69 -14.65 -2.00
N ILE A 72 5.63 -14.95 -1.24
CA ILE A 72 4.62 -13.97 -0.86
C ILE A 72 5.25 -12.87 0.00
N ASP A 73 5.99 -13.25 1.04
CA ASP A 73 6.65 -12.30 1.95
C ASP A 73 7.60 -11.36 1.20
N GLY A 74 8.46 -11.91 0.33
CA GLY A 74 9.40 -11.11 -0.46
C GLY A 74 8.73 -10.18 -1.47
N LYS A 75 7.62 -10.61 -2.09
CA LYS A 75 6.89 -9.78 -3.06
C LYS A 75 6.07 -8.68 -2.39
N LEU A 76 5.49 -8.92 -1.22
CA LEU A 76 4.88 -7.87 -0.40
C LEU A 76 5.91 -6.81 -0.02
N GLN A 77 7.10 -7.23 0.42
CA GLN A 77 8.18 -6.30 0.70
C GLN A 77 8.58 -5.49 -0.54
N ARG A 78 8.66 -6.13 -1.72
CA ARG A 78 8.94 -5.44 -2.98
C ARG A 78 7.90 -4.36 -3.30
N LEU A 79 6.61 -4.62 -3.09
CA LEU A 79 5.55 -3.62 -3.30
C LEU A 79 5.75 -2.39 -2.41
N ILE A 80 6.10 -2.60 -1.13
CA ILE A 80 6.37 -1.52 -0.18
C ILE A 80 7.62 -0.73 -0.60
N SER A 81 8.68 -1.40 -1.04
CA SER A 81 9.89 -0.75 -1.53
C SER A 81 9.66 0.04 -2.83
N ILE A 82 8.82 -0.45 -3.75
CA ILE A 82 8.42 0.34 -4.94
C ILE A 82 7.69 1.62 -4.51
N PHE A 83 6.78 1.52 -3.55
CA PHE A 83 6.06 2.68 -3.01
C PHE A 83 7.03 3.71 -2.39
N GLU A 84 7.99 3.26 -1.59
CA GLU A 84 9.05 4.08 -1.01
C GLU A 84 9.93 4.77 -2.06
N ASN A 85 10.33 4.02 -3.09
CA ASN A 85 11.15 4.52 -4.19
C ASN A 85 10.44 5.63 -4.96
N LEU A 86 9.14 5.45 -5.26
CA LEU A 86 8.34 6.51 -5.88
C LEU A 86 8.40 7.80 -5.05
N CYS A 87 8.15 7.70 -3.74
CA CYS A 87 8.22 8.84 -2.84
C CYS A 87 9.61 9.49 -2.81
N SER A 88 10.67 8.69 -2.78
CA SER A 88 12.06 9.16 -2.72
C SER A 88 12.50 9.84 -4.02
N GLU A 89 11.95 9.42 -5.16
CA GLU A 89 12.15 10.04 -6.47
C GLU A 89 11.29 11.30 -6.69
N GLY A 90 10.51 11.72 -5.71
CA GLY A 90 9.57 12.83 -5.83
C GLY A 90 8.34 12.52 -6.69
N LYS A 91 8.14 11.24 -7.07
CA LYS A 91 6.90 10.76 -7.70
C LYS A 91 5.87 10.54 -6.61
N ILE A 92 4.64 10.96 -6.85
CA ILE A 92 3.57 10.83 -5.85
C ILE A 92 2.82 9.52 -6.13
N PRO A 93 2.89 8.51 -5.25
CA PRO A 93 2.06 7.32 -5.39
C PRO A 93 0.59 7.67 -5.36
N THR A 94 -0.24 6.91 -6.09
CA THR A 94 -1.68 7.13 -6.05
C THR A 94 -2.27 6.55 -4.76
N ALA A 95 -3.35 7.16 -4.27
CA ALA A 95 -4.15 6.58 -3.17
C ALA A 95 -4.66 5.16 -3.49
N SER A 96 -4.92 4.89 -4.76
CA SER A 96 -5.28 3.55 -5.25
C SER A 96 -4.14 2.54 -5.08
N LEU A 97 -2.90 2.91 -5.37
CA LEU A 97 -1.75 2.04 -5.15
C LEU A 97 -1.58 1.73 -3.66
N HIS A 98 -1.63 2.76 -2.82
CA HIS A 98 -1.59 2.60 -1.36
C HIS A 98 -2.66 1.61 -0.87
N SER A 99 -3.93 1.84 -1.25
CA SER A 99 -5.05 0.98 -0.87
C SER A 99 -4.88 -0.46 -1.35
N GLN A 100 -4.41 -0.68 -2.58
CA GLN A 100 -4.16 -2.02 -3.09
C GLN A 100 -3.08 -2.76 -2.29
N ILE A 101 -1.96 -2.11 -1.95
CA ILE A 101 -0.92 -2.74 -1.12
C ILE A 101 -1.46 -3.02 0.28
N LEU A 102 -2.15 -2.06 0.90
CA LEU A 102 -2.71 -2.20 2.24
C LEU A 102 -3.72 -3.36 2.31
N ASN A 103 -4.56 -3.54 1.29
CA ASN A 103 -5.51 -4.66 1.21
C ASN A 103 -4.78 -6.00 1.14
N LEU A 104 -3.71 -6.13 0.34
CA LEU A 104 -2.91 -7.36 0.27
C LEU A 104 -2.25 -7.69 1.63
N LEU A 105 -1.78 -6.68 2.36
CA LEU A 105 -1.28 -6.84 3.73
C LEU A 105 -2.41 -7.24 4.70
N GLY A 106 -3.61 -6.69 4.53
CA GLY A 106 -4.83 -7.10 5.23
C GLY A 106 -5.16 -8.58 5.03
N ASP A 107 -5.25 -9.02 3.77
CA ASP A 107 -5.52 -10.41 3.40
C ASP A 107 -4.48 -11.36 3.97
N THR A 108 -3.21 -10.95 3.96
CA THR A 108 -2.11 -11.71 4.57
C THR A 108 -2.29 -11.86 6.07
N ARG A 109 -2.68 -10.79 6.79
CA ARG A 109 -2.94 -10.85 8.24
C ARG A 109 -4.07 -11.81 8.61
N VAL A 110 -5.08 -11.95 7.77
CA VAL A 110 -6.20 -12.89 7.99
C VAL A 110 -5.70 -14.34 8.09
N ILE A 111 -4.57 -14.68 7.47
CA ILE A 111 -3.95 -16.01 7.58
C ILE A 111 -3.62 -16.34 9.04
N PHE A 112 -3.15 -15.38 9.83
CA PHE A 112 -2.74 -15.62 11.21
C PHE A 112 -3.90 -15.54 12.21
N ASN A 113 -4.97 -14.82 11.86
CA ASN A 113 -6.13 -14.61 12.75
C ASN A 113 -7.10 -15.80 12.75
N ARG A 114 -7.16 -16.57 11.66
CA ARG A 114 -7.99 -17.78 11.57
C ARG A 114 -7.19 -18.95 12.14
N GLY A 115 -7.47 -19.31 13.40
CA GLY A 115 -6.77 -20.34 14.19
C GLY A 115 -6.09 -21.42 13.33
N GLY A 116 -4.76 -21.42 13.34
CA GLY A 116 -3.86 -21.96 12.32
C GLY A 116 -3.90 -23.48 12.07
N ASP A 117 -4.90 -24.19 12.59
CA ASP A 117 -5.02 -25.65 12.49
C ASP A 117 -6.44 -26.14 12.18
N ARG A 118 -7.44 -25.24 12.11
CA ARG A 118 -8.83 -25.64 11.79
C ARG A 118 -9.16 -25.61 10.30
N ARG A 119 -8.34 -24.91 9.50
CA ARG A 119 -8.55 -24.83 8.04
C ARG A 119 -7.98 -26.09 7.41
N LYS A 120 -8.74 -26.66 6.46
CA LYS A 120 -8.22 -27.71 5.59
C LYS A 120 -7.05 -27.16 4.78
N LYS A 121 -6.02 -27.98 4.54
CA LYS A 121 -4.81 -27.57 3.81
C LYS A 121 -5.18 -26.95 2.46
N GLU A 122 -6.15 -27.52 1.76
CA GLU A 122 -6.60 -27.08 0.44
C GLU A 122 -7.13 -25.65 0.45
N GLN A 123 -7.94 -25.30 1.46
CA GLN A 123 -8.50 -23.95 1.61
C GLN A 123 -7.42 -22.91 1.91
N LEU A 124 -6.41 -23.31 2.70
CA LEU A 124 -5.26 -22.46 2.94
C LEU A 124 -4.47 -22.25 1.64
N MET A 125 -4.21 -23.31 0.89
CA MET A 125 -3.48 -23.22 -0.38
C MET A 125 -4.21 -22.36 -1.42
N GLU A 126 -5.53 -22.47 -1.51
CA GLU A 126 -6.34 -21.60 -2.36
C GLU A 126 -6.20 -20.12 -1.97
N THR A 127 -6.21 -19.83 -0.66
CA THR A 127 -5.99 -18.49 -0.13
C THR A 127 -4.59 -17.97 -0.52
N LEU A 128 -3.55 -18.78 -0.33
CA LEU A 128 -2.17 -18.40 -0.61
C LEU A 128 -1.91 -18.20 -2.10
N ASN A 129 -2.47 -19.06 -2.95
CA ASN A 129 -2.34 -18.95 -4.40
C ASN A 129 -3.07 -17.72 -4.95
N THR A 130 -4.27 -17.43 -4.42
CA THR A 130 -5.00 -16.20 -4.76
C THR A 130 -4.21 -14.96 -4.36
N LEU A 131 -3.66 -14.95 -3.13
CA LEU A 131 -2.82 -13.85 -2.65
C LEU A 131 -1.58 -13.66 -3.53
N HIS A 132 -0.85 -14.75 -3.83
CA HIS A 132 0.34 -14.71 -4.69
C HIS A 132 0.02 -14.19 -6.09
N LYS A 133 -1.11 -14.62 -6.67
CA LYS A 133 -1.60 -14.13 -7.96
C LYS A 133 -1.87 -12.63 -7.91
N ASN A 134 -2.65 -12.15 -6.93
CA ASN A 134 -3.01 -10.73 -6.82
C ASN A 134 -1.77 -9.84 -6.63
N ILE A 135 -0.78 -10.30 -5.86
CA ILE A 135 0.50 -9.60 -5.71
C ILE A 135 1.23 -9.51 -7.05
N ASN A 136 1.28 -10.60 -7.83
CA ASN A 136 1.93 -10.60 -9.15
C ASN A 136 1.21 -9.67 -10.13
N GLU A 137 -0.12 -9.66 -10.14
CA GLU A 137 -0.92 -8.78 -10.99
C GLU A 137 -0.70 -7.31 -10.65
N LEU A 138 -0.51 -6.96 -9.39
CA LEU A 138 -0.16 -5.61 -8.99
C LEU A 138 1.27 -5.26 -9.40
N LEU A 139 2.24 -6.12 -9.12
CA LEU A 139 3.65 -5.92 -9.50
C LEU A 139 3.83 -5.72 -11.01
N ALA A 140 3.09 -6.47 -11.83
CA ALA A 140 3.16 -6.36 -13.30
C ALA A 140 2.71 -4.99 -13.84
N LYS A 141 1.96 -4.20 -13.05
CA LYS A 141 1.50 -2.85 -13.42
C LYS A 141 2.45 -1.76 -12.95
N LEU A 142 3.47 -2.10 -12.17
CA LEU A 142 4.38 -1.15 -11.53
C LEU A 142 5.71 -1.06 -12.30
N PRO A 143 6.41 0.09 -12.19
CA PRO A 143 7.76 0.21 -12.74
C PRO A 143 8.70 -0.83 -12.10
N ASN A 144 9.61 -1.36 -12.91
CA ASN A 144 10.54 -2.43 -12.52
C ASN A 144 11.61 -1.97 -11.54
#